data_AF-A0A7V6XLW5-F1
#
_entry.id   AF-A0A7V6XLW5-F1
#
_cell.length_a   1.000
_cell.length_b   1.000
_cell.length_c   1.000
_cell.angle_alpha   90.00
_cell.angle_beta   90.00
_cell.angle_gamma   90.00
#
_symmetry.space_group_name_H-M   'P 1'
#
loop_
_entity.id
_entity.type
_entity.pdbx_description
1 polymer ?
#
loop_
_entity_poly.entity_id
_entity_poly.type
_entity_poly.pdbx_seq_one_letter_code
_entity_poly.pdbx_strand_id
1 'polypeptide(L)'
;KLSYRFLFPLVERGLFDGKEVEETVQETLKPLISRDFDTLILGCTHYPLLRDVIQQVIGEEKILISSGDETAREVSALLYHQNLLYTEPRKPHHRFYTTGDAKTFKTIADHWLEINLEHVETISLP
;
A
#
# COMPACT_ATOMS: atom_id res chain seq x y z
N LYS A 1 -14.58 -14.44 5.07
CA LYS A 1 -13.72 -13.47 4.36
C LYS A 1 -14.58 -12.26 4.02
N LEU A 2 -14.40 -11.14 4.70
CA LEU A 2 -14.99 -9.87 4.27
C LEU A 2 -14.23 -9.42 3.01
N SER A 3 -14.93 -9.30 1.88
CA SER A 3 -14.34 -8.90 0.60
C SER A 3 -14.53 -7.39 0.45
N TYR A 4 -13.54 -6.61 0.89
CA TYR A 4 -13.54 -5.14 0.84
C TYR A 4 -13.20 -4.59 -0.56
N ARG A 5 -13.89 -5.13 -1.57
CA ARG A 5 -13.65 -4.88 -3.00
C ARG A 5 -13.94 -3.42 -3.41
N PHE A 6 -14.59 -2.65 -2.54
CA PHE A 6 -15.03 -1.28 -2.82
C PHE A 6 -13.98 -0.21 -2.54
N LEU A 7 -12.93 -0.53 -1.77
CA LEU A 7 -11.83 0.42 -1.49
C LEU A 7 -10.82 0.49 -2.63
N PHE A 8 -10.63 -0.60 -3.37
CA PHE A 8 -9.69 -0.67 -4.49
C PHE A 8 -10.02 0.32 -5.63
N PRO A 9 -11.27 0.42 -6.13
CA PRO A 9 -11.61 1.37 -7.18
C PRO A 9 -11.40 2.85 -6.80
N LEU A 10 -11.49 3.19 -5.51
CA LEU A 10 -11.19 4.56 -5.05
C LEU A 10 -9.71 4.88 -5.23
N VAL A 11 -8.85 3.96 -4.80
CA VAL A 11 -7.39 4.11 -4.91
C VAL A 11 -6.95 4.17 -6.38
N GLU A 12 -7.51 3.34 -7.26
CA GLU A 12 -7.20 3.38 -8.69
C GLU A 12 -7.65 4.68 -9.38
N ARG A 13 -8.69 5.34 -8.85
CA ARG A 13 -9.14 6.67 -9.31
C ARG A 13 -8.31 7.82 -8.72
N GLY A 14 -7.35 7.52 -7.84
CA GLY A 14 -6.56 8.53 -7.11
C GLY A 14 -7.36 9.26 -6.02
N LEU A 15 -8.45 8.67 -5.53
CA LEU A 15 -9.24 9.21 -4.43
C LEU A 15 -8.75 8.62 -3.11
N PHE A 16 -8.13 9.44 -2.29
CA PHE A 16 -7.53 9.03 -1.01
C PHE A 16 -8.19 9.66 0.20
N ASP A 17 -8.90 10.77 0.02
CA ASP A 17 -9.54 11.54 1.07
C ASP A 17 -10.91 12.09 0.63
N GLY A 18 -11.56 12.80 1.55
CA GLY A 18 -12.83 13.45 1.31
C GLY A 18 -14.04 12.55 1.51
N LYS A 19 -15.21 13.19 1.41
CA LYS A 19 -16.48 12.62 1.85
C LYS A 19 -16.86 11.29 1.19
N GLU A 20 -16.62 11.14 -0.13
CA GLU A 20 -16.90 9.89 -0.85
C GLU A 20 -16.06 8.73 -0.27
N VAL A 21 -14.78 8.99 0.00
CA VAL A 21 -13.85 7.99 0.54
C VAL A 21 -14.22 7.65 1.97
N GLU A 22 -14.47 8.65 2.82
CA GLU A 22 -14.90 8.46 4.21
C GLU A 22 -16.17 7.61 4.32
N GLU A 23 -17.22 7.96 3.57
CA GLU A 23 -18.49 7.23 3.57
C GLU A 23 -18.31 5.78 3.09
N THR A 24 -17.49 5.58 2.06
CA THR A 24 -17.21 4.25 1.52
C THR A 24 -16.43 3.41 2.52
N VAL A 25 -15.39 3.96 3.16
CA VAL A 25 -14.60 3.27 4.19
C VAL A 25 -15.47 2.94 5.39
N GLN A 26 -16.30 3.88 5.86
CA GLN A 26 -17.21 3.67 6.98
C GLN A 26 -18.19 2.53 6.73
N GLU A 27 -18.89 2.53 5.59
CA GLU A 27 -19.85 1.45 5.27
C GLU A 27 -19.14 0.11 5.06
N THR A 28 -17.94 0.14 4.45
CA THR A 28 -17.12 -1.05 4.23
C THR A 28 -16.66 -1.69 5.55
N LEU A 29 -16.25 -0.89 6.53
CA LEU A 29 -15.70 -1.35 7.81
C LEU A 29 -16.75 -1.53 8.91
N LYS A 30 -17.99 -1.09 8.71
CA LYS A 30 -19.11 -1.22 9.66
C LYS A 30 -19.28 -2.63 10.29
N PRO A 31 -19.16 -3.75 9.56
CA PRO A 31 -19.26 -5.08 10.16
C PRO A 31 -18.08 -5.43 11.08
N LEU A 32 -16.96 -4.73 10.92
CA LEU A 32 -15.76 -4.89 11.74
C LEU A 32 -15.81 -3.97 12.96
N ILE A 33 -16.20 -2.71 12.79
CA ILE A 33 -16.33 -1.70 13.87
C ILE A 33 -17.35 -2.15 14.94
N SER A 34 -18.35 -2.93 14.56
CA SER A 34 -19.31 -3.53 15.51
C SER A 34 -18.74 -4.67 16.36
N ARG A 35 -17.48 -5.05 16.16
CA ARG A 35 -16.78 -6.08 16.92
C ARG A 35 -15.73 -5.44 17.81
N ASP A 36 -15.40 -6.14 18.89
CA ASP A 36 -14.26 -5.77 19.72
C ASP A 36 -12.97 -6.28 19.09
N PHE A 37 -12.09 -5.36 18.71
CA PHE A 37 -10.73 -5.60 18.23
C PHE A 37 -9.85 -4.43 18.62
N ASP A 38 -8.56 -4.65 18.78
CA ASP A 38 -7.57 -3.59 19.05
C ASP A 38 -6.68 -3.29 17.83
N THR A 39 -6.62 -4.22 16.87
CA THR A 39 -5.66 -4.19 15.77
C THR A 39 -6.32 -4.58 14.44
N LEU A 40 -6.01 -3.85 13.38
CA LEU A 40 -6.44 -4.13 12.01
C LEU A 40 -5.24 -4.20 11.05
N ILE A 41 -5.16 -5.28 10.29
CA ILE A 41 -4.13 -5.48 9.26
C ILE A 41 -4.65 -4.92 7.92
N LEU A 42 -3.88 -4.04 7.30
CA LEU A 42 -4.08 -3.54 5.94
C LEU A 42 -3.61 -4.60 4.91
N GLY A 43 -4.40 -5.66 4.77
CA GLY A 43 -4.04 -6.85 3.99
C GLY A 43 -4.10 -6.73 2.46
N CYS A 44 -4.13 -5.51 1.92
CA CYS A 44 -4.06 -5.23 0.49
C CYS A 44 -3.01 -4.16 0.23
N THR A 45 -2.25 -4.30 -0.85
CA THR A 45 -1.17 -3.37 -1.25
C THR A 45 -1.63 -1.92 -1.43
N HIS A 46 -2.92 -1.69 -1.67
CA HIS A 46 -3.50 -0.36 -1.90
C HIS A 46 -3.93 0.36 -0.62
N TYR A 47 -4.26 -0.38 0.45
CA TYR A 47 -4.88 0.20 1.64
C TYR A 47 -3.97 1.11 2.47
N PRO A 48 -2.62 1.04 2.41
CA PRO A 48 -1.78 2.07 2.99
C PRO A 48 -2.08 3.49 2.48
N LEU A 49 -2.57 3.65 1.25
CA LEU A 49 -2.96 4.95 0.69
C LEU A 49 -4.24 5.52 1.32
N LEU A 50 -5.03 4.69 2.00
CA LEU A 50 -6.23 5.08 2.74
C LEU A 50 -6.00 5.05 4.25
N ARG A 51 -4.75 4.94 4.72
CA ARG A 51 -4.41 4.71 6.13
C ARG A 51 -5.09 5.72 7.05
N ASP A 52 -4.99 7.00 6.71
CA ASP A 52 -5.49 8.07 7.57
C ASP A 52 -7.03 8.04 7.68
N VAL A 53 -7.73 7.85 6.57
CA VAL A 53 -9.20 7.72 6.56
C VAL A 53 -9.65 6.46 7.29
N ILE A 54 -8.94 5.34 7.09
CA ILE A 54 -9.22 4.09 7.81
C ILE A 54 -9.03 4.29 9.32
N GLN A 55 -7.94 4.96 9.75
CA GLN A 55 -7.65 5.23 11.15
C GLN A 55 -8.77 6.07 11.79
N GLN A 56 -9.19 7.14 11.11
CA GLN A 56 -10.30 7.99 11.54
C GLN A 56 -11.60 7.20 11.73
N VAL A 57 -11.88 6.27 10.82
CA VAL A 57 -13.10 5.45 10.85
C VAL A 57 -13.09 4.40 11.97
N ILE A 58 -11.94 3.77 12.24
CA ILE A 58 -11.84 2.70 13.26
C ILE A 58 -11.56 3.23 14.67
N GLY A 59 -11.10 4.48 14.80
CA GLY A 59 -10.71 5.10 16.07
C GLY A 59 -9.21 5.12 16.30
N GLU A 60 -8.69 6.23 16.86
CA GLU A 60 -7.26 6.46 17.15
C GLU A 60 -6.67 5.48 18.17
N GLU A 61 -7.51 4.80 18.96
CA GLU A 61 -7.08 3.80 19.93
C GLU A 61 -6.74 2.44 19.29
N LYS A 62 -7.10 2.24 18.01
CA LYS A 62 -6.84 0.99 17.28
C LYS A 62 -5.52 1.05 16.53
N ILE A 63 -4.82 -0.08 16.45
CA ILE A 63 -3.53 -0.20 15.77
C ILE A 63 -3.75 -0.62 14.30
N LEU A 64 -3.17 0.14 13.36
CA LEU A 64 -3.09 -0.22 11.95
C LEU A 64 -1.73 -0.79 11.57
N ILE A 65 -1.72 -2.05 11.09
CA ILE A 65 -0.51 -2.74 10.59
C ILE A 65 -0.49 -2.73 9.06
N SER A 66 0.59 -2.21 8.47
CA SER A 66 0.86 -2.27 7.02
C SER A 66 1.58 -3.57 6.68
N SER A 67 1.01 -4.38 5.78
CA SER A 67 1.69 -5.60 5.32
C SER A 67 2.99 -5.29 4.56
N GLY A 68 3.07 -4.15 3.88
CA GLY A 68 4.29 -3.72 3.18
C GLY A 68 5.43 -3.42 4.14
N ASP A 69 5.14 -2.70 5.22
CA ASP A 69 6.14 -2.29 6.22
C ASP A 69 6.70 -3.49 6.96
N GLU A 70 5.84 -4.41 7.39
CA GLU A 70 6.27 -5.63 8.07
C GLU A 70 7.05 -6.56 7.13
N THR A 71 6.67 -6.63 5.84
CA THR A 71 7.45 -7.37 4.83
C THR A 71 8.83 -6.76 4.64
N ALA A 72 8.94 -5.43 4.56
CA ALA A 72 10.24 -4.76 4.42
C ALA A 72 11.15 -4.98 5.63
N ARG A 73 10.60 -4.95 6.85
CA ARG A 73 11.33 -5.27 8.09
C ARG A 73 11.85 -6.70 8.09
N GLU A 74 11.00 -7.66 7.72
CA GLU A 74 11.38 -9.08 7.65
C GLU A 74 12.50 -9.31 6.61
N VAL A 75 12.37 -8.73 5.41
CA VAL A 75 13.41 -8.80 4.37
C VAL A 75 14.75 -8.23 4.88
N SER A 76 14.72 -7.11 5.61
CA SER A 76 15.93 -6.52 6.21
C SER A 76 16.61 -7.48 7.20
N ALA A 77 15.82 -8.08 8.11
CA ALA A 77 16.32 -9.04 9.09
C ALA A 77 16.91 -10.29 8.44
N LEU A 78 16.26 -10.82 7.40
CA LEU A 78 16.74 -11.97 6.63
C LEU A 78 18.06 -11.68 5.91
N LEU A 79 18.16 -10.54 5.22
CA LEU A 79 19.38 -10.13 4.54
C LEU A 79 20.55 -9.96 5.51
N TYR A 80 20.31 -9.39 6.69
CA TYR A 80 21.32 -9.28 7.73
C TYR A 80 21.79 -10.65 8.21
N HIS A 81 20.85 -11.54 8.56
CA HIS A 81 21.17 -12.87 9.07
C HIS A 81 21.92 -13.74 8.06
N GLN A 82 21.66 -13.54 6.77
CA GLN A 82 22.32 -14.26 5.68
C GLN A 82 23.63 -13.64 5.21
N ASN A 83 24.11 -12.55 5.83
CA ASN A 83 25.25 -11.76 5.37
C ASN A 83 25.11 -11.27 3.91
N LEU A 84 23.88 -10.96 3.50
CA LEU A 84 23.54 -10.41 2.18
C LEU A 84 23.18 -8.91 2.25
N LEU A 85 23.05 -8.36 3.46
CA LEU A 85 22.73 -6.95 3.65
C LEU A 85 23.89 -6.07 3.15
N TYR A 86 23.56 -5.17 2.25
CA TYR A 86 24.52 -4.18 1.76
C TYR A 86 24.52 -2.94 2.67
N THR A 87 25.66 -2.61 3.29
CA THR A 87 25.78 -1.51 4.27
C THR A 87 26.69 -0.36 3.82
N GLU A 88 27.35 -0.49 2.67
CA GLU A 88 28.25 0.55 2.15
C GLU A 88 27.47 1.70 1.47
N PRO A 89 28.07 2.91 1.36
CA PRO A 89 27.42 4.02 0.67
C PRO A 89 27.24 3.73 -0.82
N ARG A 90 25.99 3.62 -1.26
CA ARG A 90 25.64 3.52 -2.69
C ARG A 90 24.33 4.23 -2.96
N LYS A 91 24.25 4.97 -4.06
CA LYS A 91 22.96 5.42 -4.59
C LYS A 91 22.21 4.20 -5.12
N PRO A 92 21.03 3.84 -4.59
CA PRO A 92 20.28 2.72 -5.11
C PRO A 92 19.79 3.02 -6.53
N HIS A 93 19.77 1.99 -7.38
CA HIS A 93 19.20 2.05 -8.71
C HIS A 93 17.99 1.12 -8.75
N HIS A 94 16.80 1.71 -8.93
CA HIS A 94 15.54 0.97 -9.00
C HIS A 94 15.07 0.89 -10.46
N ARG A 95 14.63 -0.29 -10.90
CA ARG A 95 14.06 -0.52 -12.23
C ARG A 95 12.69 -1.14 -12.07
N PHE A 96 11.71 -0.62 -12.82
CA PHE A 96 10.32 -1.05 -12.76
C PHE A 96 9.92 -1.64 -14.10
N TYR A 97 9.16 -2.74 -14.04
CA TYR A 97 8.66 -3.44 -15.21
C TYR A 97 7.15 -3.64 -15.06
N THR A 98 6.42 -3.48 -16.16
CA THR A 98 4.97 -3.73 -16.20
C THR A 98 4.60 -4.52 -17.46
N THR A 99 3.60 -5.40 -17.38
CA THR A 99 3.01 -6.03 -18.57
C THR A 99 1.95 -5.16 -19.24
N GLY A 100 1.54 -4.08 -18.58
CA GLY A 100 0.65 -3.06 -19.12
C GLY A 100 1.41 -1.91 -19.79
N ASP A 101 0.73 -0.77 -19.92
CA ASP A 101 1.32 0.46 -20.45
C ASP A 101 2.26 1.12 -19.43
N ALA A 102 3.55 1.23 -19.78
CA ALA A 102 4.57 1.82 -18.92
C ALA A 102 4.30 3.28 -18.55
N LYS A 103 3.69 4.06 -19.45
CA LYS A 103 3.38 5.47 -19.18
C LYS A 103 2.32 5.61 -18.10
N THR A 104 1.24 4.84 -18.21
CA THR A 104 0.16 4.77 -17.22
C THR A 104 0.70 4.31 -15.87
N PHE A 105 1.50 3.24 -15.85
CA PHE A 105 2.14 2.76 -14.63
C PHE A 105 3.00 3.84 -13.97
N LYS A 106 3.85 4.53 -14.76
CA LYS A 106 4.70 5.61 -14.25
C LYS A 106 3.88 6.72 -13.61
N THR A 107 2.83 7.20 -14.29
CA THR A 107 1.97 8.27 -13.76
C THR A 107 1.37 7.90 -12.41
N ILE A 108 0.87 6.67 -12.27
CA ILE A 108 0.27 6.18 -11.03
C ILE A 108 1.33 6.05 -9.94
N ALA A 109 2.46 5.40 -10.24
CA ALA A 109 3.52 5.13 -9.28
C ALA A 109 4.23 6.41 -8.80
N ASP A 110 4.47 7.38 -9.70
CA ASP A 110 5.05 8.67 -9.34
C ASP A 110 4.17 9.39 -8.31
N HIS A 111 2.84 9.34 -8.50
CA HIS A 111 1.87 9.97 -7.60
C HIS A 111 1.82 9.26 -6.24
N TRP A 112 1.82 7.93 -6.21
CA TRP A 112 1.70 7.16 -4.97
C TRP A 112 2.97 7.14 -4.13
N LEU A 113 4.13 7.10 -4.76
CA LEU A 113 5.42 6.97 -4.09
C LEU A 113 6.08 8.33 -3.82
N GLU A 114 5.52 9.41 -4.35
CA GLU A 114 6.09 10.77 -4.27
C GLU A 114 7.55 10.84 -4.76
N ILE A 115 7.90 10.00 -5.73
CA ILE A 115 9.23 9.96 -6.37
C ILE A 115 9.08 10.04 -7.89
N ASN A 116 10.13 10.48 -8.58
CA ASN A 116 10.20 10.36 -10.03
C ASN A 116 10.83 9.01 -10.40
N LEU A 117 10.04 8.08 -10.90
CA LEU A 117 10.55 6.80 -11.40
C LEU A 117 11.40 7.04 -12.66
N GLU A 118 12.71 6.89 -12.55
CA GLU A 118 13.65 7.11 -13.67
C GLU A 118 13.54 6.03 -14.76
N HIS A 119 13.22 4.77 -14.39
CA HIS A 119 13.27 3.62 -15.30
C HIS A 119 12.02 2.74 -15.19
N VAL A 120 11.10 2.88 -16.15
CA VAL A 120 9.89 2.05 -16.29
C VAL A 120 9.81 1.48 -17.71
N GLU A 121 9.72 0.16 -17.83
CA GLU A 121 9.69 -0.55 -19.11
C GLU A 121 8.46 -1.48 -19.22
N THR A 122 7.80 -1.48 -20.38
CA THR A 122 6.78 -2.50 -20.70
C THR A 122 7.49 -3.78 -21.14
N ILE A 123 7.12 -4.91 -20.52
CA ILE A 123 7.65 -6.23 -20.85
C ILE A 123 6.52 -7.20 -21.21
N SER A 124 6.83 -8.19 -22.05
CA SER A 124 5.94 -9.31 -22.31
C SER A 124 6.43 -10.53 -21.53
N LEU A 125 5.52 -11.19 -20.82
CA LEU A 125 5.79 -12.47 -20.18
C LEU A 125 5.40 -13.61 -21.13
N PRO A 126 6.12 -14.75 -21.09
CA PRO A 126 5.81 -15.93 -21.90
C PRO A 126 4.45 -16.55 -21.57
#